data_AF-A0A915HK14-F1
#
_entry.id   AF-A0A915HK14-F1
#
_cell.length_a   1.000
_cell.length_b   1.000
_cell.length_c   1.000
_cell.angle_alpha   90.00
_cell.angle_beta   90.00
_cell.angle_gamma   90.00
#
_symmetry.space_group_name_H-M   'P 1'
#
loop_
_entity.id
_entity.type
_entity.pdbx_description
1 polymer ?
#
loop_
_entity_poly.entity_id
_entity_poly.type
_entity_poly.pdbx_seq_one_letter_code
_entity_poly.pdbx_strand_id
1 'polypeptide(L)'
;MLIYGIFWYKKYKWHKVAEEQRKIFEMVEEIIDILKKHHEECLTSPGDHQTYLAVPHVRDMLIPANRRKELYPIWDKAVEYLNENESRIRTENQCISGEEFMVWRWLQAAHGSVSCL
;
A
#
# COMPACT_ATOMS: atom_id res chain seq x y z
N MET A 1 -42.22 0.63 -15.76
CA MET A 1 -41.63 1.80 -15.06
C MET A 1 -40.76 1.39 -13.88
N LEU A 2 -41.28 0.66 -12.88
CA LEU A 2 -40.50 0.27 -11.68
C LEU A 2 -39.29 -0.63 -11.96
N ILE A 3 -39.42 -1.62 -12.87
CA ILE A 3 -38.32 -2.54 -13.24
C ILE A 3 -37.13 -1.78 -13.85
N TYR A 4 -37.40 -0.76 -14.67
CA TYR A 4 -36.35 0.05 -15.30
C TYR A 4 -35.61 0.91 -14.28
N GLY A 5 -36.34 1.46 -13.29
CA GLY A 5 -35.74 2.19 -12.16
C GLY A 5 -34.87 1.30 -11.26
N ILE A 6 -35.33 0.08 -10.96
CA ILE A 6 -34.54 -0.89 -10.18
C ILE A 6 -33.27 -1.30 -10.94
N PHE A 7 -33.37 -1.54 -12.25
CA PHE A 7 -32.22 -1.87 -13.09
C PHE A 7 -31.20 -0.73 -13.12
N TRP A 8 -31.65 0.51 -13.32
CA TRP A 8 -30.80 1.71 -13.28
C TRP A 8 -30.14 1.90 -11.93
N TYR A 9 -30.88 1.73 -10.83
CA TYR A 9 -30.33 1.82 -9.48
C TYR A 9 -29.27 0.75 -9.22
N LYS A 10 -29.52 -0.51 -9.59
CA LYS A 10 -28.54 -1.60 -9.46
C LYS A 10 -27.29 -1.31 -10.29
N LYS A 11 -27.45 -0.86 -11.54
CA LYS A 11 -26.34 -0.48 -12.41
C LYS A 11 -25.50 0.66 -11.82
N TYR A 12 -26.15 1.69 -11.29
CA TYR A 12 -25.48 2.81 -10.63
C TYR A 12 -24.70 2.36 -9.37
N LYS A 13 -25.35 1.57 -8.51
CA LYS A 13 -24.73 0.97 -7.32
C LYS A 13 -23.50 0.12 -7.68
N TRP A 14 -23.63 -0.74 -8.68
CA TRP A 14 -22.53 -1.58 -9.16
C TRP A 14 -21.37 -0.74 -9.69
N HIS A 15 -21.66 0.30 -10.48
CA HIS A 15 -20.64 1.21 -11.00
C HIS A 15 -19.90 1.92 -9.86
N LYS A 16 -20.62 2.42 -8.85
CA LYS A 16 -20.02 3.07 -7.67
C LYS A 16 -19.10 2.13 -6.89
N VAL A 17 -19.54 0.90 -6.63
CA VAL A 17 -18.73 -0.09 -5.92
C VAL A 17 -17.49 -0.48 -6.75
N ALA A 18 -17.64 -0.64 -8.07
CA ALA A 18 -16.51 -0.94 -8.95
C ALA A 18 -15.49 0.21 -8.99
N GLU A 19 -15.96 1.47 -9.00
CA GLU A 19 -15.09 2.65 -8.91
C GLU A 19 -14.32 2.70 -7.59
N GLU A 20 -14.99 2.43 -6.46
CA GLU A 20 -14.34 2.39 -5.15
C GLU A 20 -13.27 1.28 -5.09
N GLN A 21 -13.61 0.07 -5.57
CA GLN A 21 -12.67 -1.04 -5.63
C GLN A 21 -11.46 -0.70 -6.50
N ARG A 22 -11.67 -0.11 -7.68
CA ARG A 22 -10.59 0.31 -8.58
C ARG A 22 -9.62 1.28 -7.89
N LYS A 23 -10.14 2.26 -7.14
CA LYS A 23 -9.30 3.21 -6.39
C LYS A 23 -8.50 2.54 -5.27
N ILE A 24 -9.06 1.52 -4.62
CA ILE A 24 -8.33 0.75 -3.59
C ILE A 24 -7.18 -0.02 -4.24
N PHE A 25 -7.43 -0.73 -5.34
CA PHE A 25 -6.37 -1.45 -6.06
C PHE A 25 -5.29 -0.52 -6.59
N GLU A 26 -5.67 0.62 -7.17
CA GLU A 26 -4.72 1.66 -7.62
C GLU A 26 -3.85 2.16 -6.45
N MET A 27 -4.43 2.44 -5.29
CA MET A 27 -3.69 2.82 -4.08
C MET A 27 -2.72 1.71 -3.62
N VAL A 28 -3.13 0.44 -3.67
CA VAL A 28 -2.28 -0.71 -3.31
C VAL A 28 -1.09 -0.81 -4.27
N GLU A 29 -1.32 -0.69 -5.57
CA GLU A 29 -0.26 -0.71 -6.57
C GLU A 29 0.74 0.44 -6.36
N GLU A 30 0.27 1.64 -6.06
CA GLU A 30 1.14 2.79 -5.76
C GLU A 30 1.99 2.56 -4.49
N ILE A 31 1.42 1.97 -3.43
CA ILE A 31 2.17 1.58 -2.21
C ILE A 31 3.28 0.58 -2.56
N ILE A 32 2.95 -0.44 -3.35
CA ILE A 32 3.89 -1.48 -3.76
C ILE A 32 5.03 -0.89 -4.60
N ASP A 33 4.71 0.02 -5.53
CA ASP A 33 5.71 0.67 -6.39
C ASP A 33 6.70 1.50 -5.58
N ILE A 34 6.22 2.29 -4.61
CA ILE A 34 7.07 3.06 -3.68
C ILE A 34 8.02 2.13 -2.92
N LEU A 35 7.48 1.06 -2.32
CA LEU A 35 8.30 0.11 -1.53
C LEU A 35 9.34 -0.60 -2.39
N LYS A 36 8.96 -0.99 -3.60
CA LYS A 36 9.85 -1.66 -4.55
C LYS A 36 10.97 -0.74 -5.04
N LYS A 37 10.63 0.49 -5.43
CA LYS A 37 11.60 1.49 -5.88
C LYS A 37 12.60 1.83 -4.79
N HIS A 38 12.14 2.06 -3.56
CA HIS A 38 13.02 2.31 -2.41
C HIS A 38 13.96 1.13 -2.15
N HIS A 39 13.46 -0.10 -2.27
CA HIS A 39 14.29 -1.29 -2.15
C HIS A 39 15.36 -1.40 -3.26
N GLU A 40 15.02 -1.11 -4.52
CA GLU A 40 15.97 -1.10 -5.65
C GLU A 40 17.05 -0.03 -5.50
N GLU A 41 16.68 1.15 -4.99
CA GLU A 41 17.61 2.24 -4.67
C GLU A 41 18.60 1.84 -3.57
N CYS A 42 18.13 1.17 -2.51
CA CYS A 42 18.98 0.61 -1.45
C CYS A 42 19.97 -0.44 -1.98
N LEU A 43 19.56 -1.28 -2.93
CA LEU A 43 20.43 -2.31 -3.53
C LEU A 43 21.53 -1.72 -4.43
N THR A 44 21.20 -0.65 -5.17
CA THR A 44 22.10 -0.05 -6.17
C THR A 44 23.15 0.85 -5.53
N SER A 45 22.83 1.48 -4.40
CA SER A 45 23.74 2.32 -3.61
C SER A 45 23.80 1.83 -2.16
N PRO A 46 24.72 0.91 -1.81
CA PRO A 46 24.82 0.30 -0.47
C PRO A 46 25.34 1.25 0.63
N GLY A 47 25.10 2.56 0.51
CA GLY A 47 25.36 3.51 1.59
C GLY A 47 24.12 3.65 2.46
N ASP A 48 24.15 3.13 3.68
CA ASP A 48 23.29 3.44 4.86
C ASP A 48 21.75 3.55 4.70
N HIS A 49 21.18 3.23 3.54
CA HIS A 49 19.73 3.30 3.34
C HIS A 49 19.07 2.12 4.07
N GLN A 50 18.19 2.45 5.01
CA GLN A 50 17.39 1.49 5.75
C GLN A 50 16.40 0.80 4.80
N THR A 51 16.39 -0.54 4.82
CA THR A 51 15.50 -1.40 3.99
C THR A 51 14.02 -1.36 4.38
N TYR A 52 13.64 -0.40 5.23
CA TYR A 52 12.31 -0.23 5.77
C TYR A 52 11.82 1.20 5.57
N LEU A 53 10.52 1.36 5.33
CA LEU A 53 9.85 2.65 5.20
C LEU A 53 8.79 2.80 6.27
N ALA A 54 8.75 3.94 6.95
CA ALA A 54 7.70 4.24 7.92
C ALA A 54 6.34 4.40 7.20
N VAL A 55 5.30 3.73 7.71
CA VAL A 55 3.94 3.81 7.16
C VAL A 55 3.43 5.26 7.05
N PRO A 56 3.65 6.14 8.05
CA PRO A 56 3.27 7.55 7.93
C PRO A 56 3.98 8.28 6.78
N HIS A 57 5.23 7.92 6.47
CA HIS A 57 5.98 8.52 5.39
C HIS A 57 5.40 8.14 4.02
N VAL A 58 5.13 6.84 3.81
CA VAL A 58 4.51 6.35 2.57
C VAL A 58 3.13 6.97 2.37
N ARG A 59 2.33 7.06 3.45
CA ARG A 59 1.03 7.73 3.42
C ARG A 59 1.14 9.18 2.98
N ASP A 60 2.09 9.93 3.51
CA ASP A 60 2.24 11.35 3.22
C ASP A 60 2.82 11.61 1.82
N MET A 61 3.51 10.63 1.21
CA MET A 61 3.88 10.66 -0.21
C MET A 61 2.67 10.49 -1.15
N LEU A 62 1.74 9.60 -0.79
CA LEU A 62 0.57 9.27 -1.62
C LEU A 62 -0.62 10.22 -1.39
N ILE A 63 -0.79 10.69 -0.17
CA ILE A 63 -1.96 11.45 0.26
C ILE A 63 -1.54 12.87 0.63
N PRO A 64 -1.66 13.83 -0.30
CA PRO A 64 -1.35 15.22 0.01
C PRO A 64 -2.32 15.75 1.06
N ALA A 65 -1.84 16.66 1.91
CA ALA A 65 -2.58 17.15 3.08
C ALA A 65 -3.98 17.70 2.75
N ASN A 66 -4.17 18.27 1.54
CA ASN A 66 -5.43 18.81 1.06
C ASN A 66 -6.50 17.73 0.76
N ARG A 67 -6.10 16.50 0.42
CA ARG A 67 -7.00 15.40 0.06
C ARG A 67 -7.09 14.32 1.13
N ARG A 68 -6.43 14.52 2.28
CA ARG A 68 -6.36 13.53 3.36
C ARG A 68 -7.73 13.02 3.78
N LYS A 69 -8.73 13.89 3.96
CA LYS A 69 -10.08 13.48 4.37
C LYS A 69 -10.80 12.57 3.36
N GLU A 70 -10.56 12.76 2.07
CA GLU A 70 -11.21 11.98 1.00
C GLU A 70 -10.52 10.62 0.79
N LEU A 71 -9.19 10.60 0.85
CA LEU A 71 -8.39 9.42 0.52
C LEU A 71 -8.14 8.50 1.72
N TYR A 72 -8.27 8.98 2.96
CA TYR A 72 -8.10 8.16 4.17
C TYR A 72 -8.91 6.86 4.17
N PRO A 73 -10.22 6.84 3.86
CA PRO A 73 -10.97 5.58 3.83
C PRO A 73 -10.52 4.61 2.73
N ILE A 74 -9.91 5.12 1.65
CA ILE A 74 -9.34 4.29 0.59
C ILE A 74 -8.00 3.71 1.06
N TRP A 75 -7.19 4.54 1.72
CA TRP A 75 -5.94 4.14 2.36
C TRP A 75 -6.14 3.03 3.39
N ASP A 76 -7.07 3.19 4.32
CA ASP A 76 -7.31 2.18 5.37
C ASP A 76 -7.67 0.81 4.75
N LYS A 77 -8.56 0.81 3.74
CA LYS A 77 -8.93 -0.40 3.00
C LYS A 77 -7.76 -0.98 2.18
N ALA A 78 -6.92 -0.13 1.61
CA ALA A 78 -5.73 -0.55 0.88
C ALA A 78 -4.72 -1.21 1.83
N VAL A 79 -4.49 -0.63 3.01
CA VAL A 79 -3.60 -1.20 4.04
C VAL A 79 -4.14 -2.51 4.60
N GLU A 80 -5.45 -2.61 4.83
CA GLU A 80 -6.11 -3.86 5.23
C GLU A 80 -5.91 -4.94 4.16
N TYR A 81 -6.23 -4.64 2.90
CA TYR A 81 -6.02 -5.55 1.77
C TYR A 81 -4.55 -5.98 1.64
N LEU A 82 -3.62 -5.04 1.80
CA LEU A 82 -2.18 -5.28 1.74
C LEU A 82 -1.73 -6.26 2.84
N ASN A 83 -2.13 -6.03 4.10
CA ASN A 83 -1.76 -6.90 5.20
C ASN A 83 -2.34 -8.32 5.06
N GLU A 84 -3.52 -8.46 4.46
CA GLU A 84 -4.17 -9.76 4.26
C GLU A 84 -3.64 -10.53 3.04
N ASN A 85 -3.30 -9.84 1.95
CA ASN A 85 -3.04 -10.47 0.65
C ASN A 85 -1.57 -10.37 0.19
N GLU A 86 -0.79 -9.40 0.68
CA GLU A 86 0.55 -9.13 0.19
C GLU A 86 1.64 -9.68 1.12
N SER A 87 2.07 -10.91 0.86
CA SER A 87 3.13 -11.57 1.65
C SER A 87 4.53 -10.99 1.43
N ARG A 88 4.75 -10.21 0.36
CA ARG A 88 6.06 -9.60 0.07
C ARG A 88 6.37 -8.41 0.99
N ILE A 89 5.41 -7.92 1.76
CA ILE A 89 5.60 -6.79 2.67
C ILE A 89 5.44 -7.28 4.10
N ARG A 90 6.43 -6.99 4.95
CA ARG A 90 6.35 -7.24 6.38
C ARG A 90 6.06 -5.94 7.10
N THR A 91 4.98 -5.93 7.87
CA THR A 91 4.65 -4.85 8.82
C THR A 91 5.31 -5.16 10.16
N GLU A 92 6.12 -4.23 10.66
CA GLU A 92 6.84 -4.36 11.93
C GLU A 92 6.80 -3.03 12.69
N ASN A 93 6.84 -3.06 14.03
CA ASN A 93 7.05 -1.86 14.84
C ASN A 93 8.55 -1.72 15.14
N GLN A 94 9.14 -0.58 14.80
CA GLN A 94 10.54 -0.29 15.07
C GLN A 94 10.69 1.05 15.80
N CYS A 95 11.63 1.10 16.73
CA CYS A 95 12.02 2.35 17.40
C CYS A 95 12.96 3.15 16.50
N ILE A 96 12.44 4.22 15.90
CA ILE A 96 13.23 5.18 15.13
C ILE A 96 13.39 6.44 15.99
N SER A 97 14.62 6.80 16.32
CA SER A 97 14.92 8.01 17.11
C SER A 97 14.25 8.07 18.50
N GLY A 98 13.97 6.91 19.10
CA GLY A 98 13.35 6.79 20.42
C GLY A 98 11.82 6.75 20.43
N GLU A 99 11.18 6.76 19.25
CA GLU A 99 9.73 6.61 19.10
C GLU A 99 9.39 5.35 18.28
N GLU A 100 8.33 4.64 18.67
CA GLU A 100 7.86 3.44 17.98
C GLU A 100 7.06 3.81 16.74
N PHE A 101 7.57 3.44 15.57
CA PHE A 101 6.89 3.60 14.30
C PHE A 101 6.55 2.26 13.68
N MET A 102 5.37 2.19 13.07
CA MET A 102 5.04 1.11 12.17
C MET A 102 5.81 1.31 10.86
N VAL A 103 6.55 0.29 10.46
CA VAL A 103 7.36 0.27 9.25
C VAL A 103 6.95 -0.88 8.34
N TRP A 104 7.06 -0.65 7.04
CA TRP A 104 6.95 -1.67 6.01
C TRP A 104 8.32 -2.02 5.48
N ARG A 105 8.60 -3.32 5.44
CA ARG A 105 9.82 -3.89 4.89
C ARG A 105 9.49 -4.76 3.69
N TRP A 106 10.12 -4.47 2.56
CA TRP A 106 10.02 -5.32 1.37
C TRP A 106 10.85 -6.59 1.59
N LEU A 107 10.21 -7.75 1.51
CA LEU A 107 10.78 -9.07 1.82
C LEU A 107 11.25 -9.84 0.59
N GLN A 108 11.22 -9.27 -0.62
CA GLN A 108 11.46 -10.01 -1.86
C GLN A 108 12.61 -11.00 -1.70
N ALA A 109 12.27 -12.29 -1.88
CA ALA A 109 13.23 -13.37 -1.77
C ALA A 109 14.41 -12.99 -2.65
N ALA A 110 15.55 -12.71 -2.01
CA ALA A 110 16.78 -12.47 -2.72
C ALA A 110 16.97 -13.66 -3.65
N HIS A 111 16.83 -13.46 -4.95
CA HIS A 111 17.22 -14.44 -5.93
C HIS A 111 18.76 -14.47 -5.94
N GLY A 112 19.35 -15.05 -4.90
CA GLY A 112 20.77 -14.95 -4.63
C GLY A 112 21.15 -15.18 -3.18
N SER A 113 20.81 -16.35 -2.63
CA SER A 113 21.70 -17.16 -1.78
C SER A 113 20.91 -18.28 -1.08
N VAL A 114 20.53 -19.31 -1.82
CA VAL A 114 20.51 -20.66 -1.23
C VAL A 114 21.91 -21.22 -1.43
N SER A 115 22.85 -20.76 -0.61
CA SER A 115 24.04 -21.54 -0.27
C SER A 115 23.81 -22.06 1.13
N CYS A 116 23.05 -23.14 1.21
CA CYS A 116 23.00 -24.01 2.38
C CYS A 116 22.98 -25.45 1.86
N LEU A 117 24.03 -26.17 2.26
CA LEU A 117 24.42 -27.56 1.95
C LEU A 117 25.26 -27.73 0.68
#